data_AF-A0A540UUN2-F1
#
_entry.id   AF-A0A540UUN2-F1
#
_cell.length_a   1.000
_cell.length_b   1.000
_cell.length_c   1.000
_cell.angle_alpha   90.00
_cell.angle_beta   90.00
_cell.angle_gamma   90.00
#
_symmetry.space_group_name_H-M   'P 1'
#
loop_
_entity.id
_entity.type
_entity.pdbx_description
1 polymer ?
#
loop_
_entity_poly.entity_id
_entity_poly.type
_entity_poly.pdbx_seq_one_letter_code
_entity_poly.pdbx_strand_id
1 'polypeptide(L)' 'MPKFYVSGKYRGVDVGLIVESDNQWQAVVDFVPDIINLLCGENALSPDIERKKIKIEEVEEVQDDK' A
#
# COMPACT_ATOMS: atom_id res chain seq x y z
N MET A 1 9.40 0.98 -14.48
CA MET A 1 8.33 -0.02 -14.25
C MET A 1 6.99 0.70 -14.30
N PRO A 2 5.86 0.01 -14.56
CA PRO A 2 4.55 0.62 -14.38
C PRO A 2 4.40 1.16 -12.96
N LYS A 3 3.61 2.21 -12.81
CA LYS A 3 3.29 2.83 -11.51
C LYS A 3 1.84 2.53 -11.20
N PHE A 4 1.55 2.17 -9.96
CA PHE A 4 0.20 1.90 -9.50
C PHE A 4 -0.11 2.76 -8.29
N TYR A 5 -1.24 3.46 -8.32
CA TYR A 5 -1.82 4.04 -7.13
C TYR A 5 -2.61 2.95 -6.40
N VAL A 6 -2.20 2.63 -5.18
CA VAL A 6 -2.89 1.69 -4.30
C VAL A 6 -3.44 2.47 -3.12
N SER A 7 -4.74 2.31 -2.85
CA SER A 7 -5.41 3.01 -1.75
C SER A 7 -6.33 2.10 -0.94
N GLY A 8 -6.63 2.53 0.29
CA GLY A 8 -7.51 1.82 1.18
C GLY A 8 -7.56 2.44 2.57
N LYS A 9 -7.82 1.60 3.57
CA LYS A 9 -7.92 2.03 4.98
C LYS A 9 -6.97 1.24 5.87
N TYR A 10 -6.29 1.93 6.77
CA TYR A 10 -5.53 1.34 7.87
C TYR A 10 -6.10 1.84 9.20
N ARG A 11 -6.64 0.93 10.03
CA ARG A 11 -7.32 1.28 11.30
C ARG A 11 -8.43 2.35 11.13
N GLY A 12 -9.10 2.35 9.98
CA GLY A 12 -10.16 3.31 9.64
C GLY A 12 -9.68 4.66 9.10
N VAL A 13 -8.36 4.87 8.99
CA VAL A 13 -7.76 6.06 8.38
C VAL A 13 -7.47 5.76 6.91
N ASP A 14 -7.82 6.70 6.02
CA ASP A 14 -7.54 6.57 4.59
C ASP A 14 -6.03 6.64 4.33
N VAL A 15 -5.54 5.72 3.50
CA VAL A 15 -4.13 5.57 3.14
C VAL A 15 -4.00 5.33 1.64
N GLY A 16 -2.97 5.89 1.03
CA GLY A 16 -2.70 5.70 -0.39
C GLY A 16 -1.26 6.06 -0.74
N LEU A 17 -0.66 5.27 -1.63
CA LEU A 17 0.71 5.44 -2.11
C LEU A 17 0.79 5.04 -3.59
N ILE A 18 1.70 5.68 -4.32
CA ILE A 18 2.12 5.24 -5.65
C ILE A 18 3.29 4.27 -5.45
N VAL A 19 3.20 3.08 -6.04
CA VAL A 19 4.25 2.05 -6.02
C VAL A 19 4.66 1.68 -7.44
N GLU A 20 5.94 1.45 -7.65
CA GLU A 20 6.48 0.91 -8.89
C GLU A 20 6.55 -0.61 -8.80
N SER A 21 5.74 -1.31 -9.60
CA SER A 21 5.63 -2.77 -9.55
C SER A 21 5.35 -3.35 -10.94
N ASP A 22 5.49 -4.68 -11.08
CA ASP A 22 5.30 -5.35 -12.39
C ASP A 22 3.82 -5.44 -12.82
N ASN A 23 2.89 -5.45 -11.86
CA ASN A 23 1.46 -5.57 -12.09
C ASN A 23 0.67 -5.15 -10.83
N GLN A 24 -0.66 -5.04 -10.96
CA GLN A 24 -1.56 -4.65 -9.86
C GLN A 24 -1.48 -5.56 -8.62
N TRP A 25 -1.28 -6.86 -8.81
CA TRP A 25 -1.17 -7.80 -7.68
C TRP A 25 0.12 -7.55 -6.89
N GLN A 26 1.24 -7.38 -7.60
CA GLN A 26 2.53 -7.07 -6.99
C GLN A 26 2.49 -5.69 -6.31
N ALA A 27 1.82 -4.70 -6.91
CA ALA A 27 1.60 -3.39 -6.30
C ALA A 27 0.93 -3.47 -4.93
N VAL A 28 -0.09 -4.32 -4.77
CA VAL A 28 -0.74 -4.54 -3.46
C VAL A 28 0.21 -5.20 -2.46
N VAL A 29 1.04 -6.14 -2.92
CA VAL A 29 2.03 -6.83 -2.08
C VAL A 29 3.09 -5.85 -1.57
N ASP A 30 3.55 -4.94 -2.43
CA ASP A 30 4.57 -3.93 -2.10
C ASP A 30 4.00 -2.79 -1.25
N PHE A 31 2.74 -2.39 -1.49
CA PHE A 31 2.04 -1.34 -0.75
C PHE A 31 1.90 -1.63 0.75
N VAL A 32 1.55 -2.86 1.12
CA VAL A 32 1.27 -3.24 2.52
C VAL A 32 2.46 -3.01 3.46
N PRO A 33 3.68 -3.52 3.19
CA PRO A 33 4.83 -3.27 4.05
C PRO A 33 5.22 -1.78 4.08
N ASP A 34 5.08 -1.06 2.97
CA ASP A 34 5.38 0.38 2.91
C ASP A 34 4.47 1.20 3.82
N ILE A 35 3.16 0.92 3.82
CA ILE A 35 2.21 1.56 4.75
C ILE A 35 2.52 1.23 6.20
N ILE A 36 2.84 -0.03 6.51
CA ILE A 36 3.18 -0.44 7.88
C ILE A 36 4.44 0.28 8.34
N ASN A 37 5.48 0.31 7.52
CA ASN A 37 6.73 1.00 7.83
C ASN A 37 6.52 2.51 7.99
N LEU A 38 5.75 3.13 7.09
CA LEU A 38 5.48 4.57 7.11
C LEU A 38 4.70 5.00 8.36
N LEU A 39 3.70 4.22 8.78
CA LEU A 39 2.78 4.61 9.85
C LEU A 39 3.18 4.07 11.22
N CYS A 40 3.84 2.91 11.28
CA CYS A 40 4.22 2.28 12.54
C CYS A 40 5.72 2.42 12.84
N GLY A 41 6.58 2.37 11.82
CA GLY A 41 8.04 2.29 11.99
C GLY A 41 8.42 1.21 13.01
N GLU A 42 9.22 1.57 14.01
CA GLU A 42 9.66 0.69 15.10
C GLU A 42 8.53 0.27 16.07
N ASN A 43 7.36 0.92 16.02
CA ASN A 43 6.21 0.61 16.88
C ASN A 43 5.27 -0.46 16.29
N ALA A 44 5.63 -1.09 15.17
CA ALA A 44 4.83 -2.16 14.60
C ALA A 44 4.80 -3.36 15.56
N LEU A 45 3.60 -3.81 15.96
CA LEU A 45 3.47 -4.98 16.84
C LEU A 45 4.05 -6.24 16.19
N SER A 46 3.69 -6.46 14.93
CA SER A 46 4.20 -7.50 14.05
C SER A 46 3.66 -7.25 12.64
N PRO A 47 4.42 -7.51 11.57
CA PRO A 47 3.94 -7.37 10.19
C PRO A 47 2.64 -8.15 9.93
N ASP A 48 2.52 -9.37 10.46
CA ASP A 48 1.33 -10.22 10.28
C ASP A 48 0.09 -9.68 10.99
N ILE A 49 0.27 -9.03 12.13
CA ILE A 49 -0.81 -8.41 12.89
C ILE A 49 -1.24 -7.10 12.23
N GLU A 50 -0.28 -6.28 11.80
CA GLU A 50 -0.57 -4.98 11.19
C GLU A 50 -1.21 -5.13 9.81
N ARG A 51 -0.78 -6.11 9.00
CA ARG A 51 -1.38 -6.40 7.70
C ARG A 51 -2.87 -6.68 7.78
N LYS A 52 -3.34 -7.37 8.83
CA LYS A 52 -4.78 -7.67 9.02
C LYS A 52 -5.64 -6.44 9.27
N LYS A 53 -5.03 -5.29 9.60
CA LYS A 53 -5.73 -4.02 9.85
C LYS A 53 -5.79 -3.12 8.61
N ILE A 54 -5.23 -3.57 7.48
CA ILE A 54 -5.27 -2.89 6.20
C ILE A 54 -6.38 -3.51 5.36
N LYS A 55 -7.24 -2.66 4.79
CA LYS A 55 -8.23 -3.03 3.79
C LYS A 55 -7.91 -2.26 2.51
N ILE A 56 -7.59 -2.96 1.44
CA ILE A 56 -7.40 -2.36 0.11
C ILE A 56 -8.78 -2.04 -0.49
N GLU A 57 -8.93 -0.85 -1.04
CA GLU A 57 -10.17 -0.40 -1.66
C GLU A 57 -10.00 -0.12 -3.17
N GLU A 58 -8.83 0.32 -3.60
CA GLU A 58 -8.57 0.66 -5.01
C GLU A 58 -7.13 0.35 -5.43
N VAL A 59 -6.97 -0.05 -6.68
CA VAL A 59 -5.68 -0.22 -7.36
C VAL A 59 -5.84 0.27 -8.80
N GLU A 60 -5.11 1.32 -9.17
CA GLU A 60 -5.17 1.93 -10.50
C GLU A 60 -3.76 2.07 -11.08
N GLU A 61 -3.58 1.74 -12.37
CA GLU A 61 -2.32 2.02 -13.06
C GLU A 61 -2.28 3.50 -13.43
N VAL A 62 -1.27 4.21 -12.93
CA VAL A 62 -1.07 5.64 -13.21
C VAL A 62 -0.12 5.80 -14.38
N GLN A 63 -0.53 6.61 -15.36
CA GLN A 63 0.32 7.01 -16.48
C GLN A 63 1.06 8.30 -16.09
N ASP A 64 2.36 8.39 -16.39
CA ASP A 64 3.08 9.65 -16.27
C ASP A 64 2.50 10.62 -17.31
N ASP A 65 1.90 11.73 -16.85
CA ASP A 65 1.45 12.81 -17.74
C ASP A 65 2.66 13.33 -18.54
N LYS A 66 2.54 13.31 -19.86
CA LYS A 66 3.58 13.74 -20.81
C LYS A 66 3.83 15.24 -20.80
#